data_AF-C3J998-F1
#
_entry.id   AF-C3J998-F1
#
_cell.length_a   1.000
_cell.length_b   1.000
_cell.length_c   1.000
_cell.angle_alpha   90.00
_cell.angle_beta   90.00
_cell.angle_gamma   90.00
#
_symmetry.space_group_name_H-M   'P 1'
#
loop_
_entity.id
_entity.type
_entity.pdbx_description
1 polymer ?
#
loop_
_entity_poly.entity_id
_entity_poly.type
_entity_poly.pdbx_seq_one_letter_code
_entity_poly.pdbx_strand_id
1 'polypeptide(L)'
;MKVIIAEKPSVAREIARVVRATNKKEGYIEGGGYAVTWALGHLITAAMPEAYGIKGFHKENLPILPPVFTLIPRQIKEGKGYKADAGAVAQLKVIEKLFRACEGIIVATDAGREGELIFRLCAHKAV
;
A
#
# COMPACT_ATOMS: atom_id res chain seq x y z
N MET A 1 2.49 -12.56 -17.37
CA MET A 1 2.05 -11.13 -17.30
C MET A 1 2.90 -10.40 -16.26
N LYS A 2 3.36 -9.18 -16.57
CA LYS A 2 4.11 -8.33 -15.62
C LYS A 2 3.18 -7.34 -14.91
N VAL A 3 3.49 -6.99 -13.68
CA VAL A 3 2.73 -6.00 -12.90
C VAL A 3 3.53 -4.71 -12.79
N ILE A 4 2.91 -3.58 -13.13
CA ILE A 4 3.47 -2.25 -12.89
C ILE A 4 2.74 -1.62 -11.71
N ILE A 5 3.47 -1.21 -10.68
CA ILE A 5 2.89 -0.53 -9.51
C ILE A 5 3.37 0.92 -9.46
N ALA A 6 2.42 1.86 -9.53
CA ALA A 6 2.67 3.29 -9.35
C ALA A 6 2.31 3.76 -7.93
N GLU A 7 2.66 4.99 -7.57
CA GLU A 7 2.28 5.55 -6.25
C GLU A 7 0.81 5.97 -6.16
N LYS A 8 0.21 6.37 -7.29
CA LYS A 8 -1.14 6.96 -7.33
C LYS A 8 -1.88 6.63 -8.63
N PRO A 9 -3.23 6.64 -8.62
CA PRO A 9 -4.04 6.23 -9.77
C PRO A 9 -3.81 7.05 -11.04
N SER A 10 -3.47 8.33 -10.91
CA SER A 10 -3.22 9.20 -12.07
C SER A 10 -1.98 8.76 -12.85
N VAL A 11 -0.88 8.45 -12.15
CA VAL A 11 0.36 7.96 -12.78
C VAL A 11 0.13 6.60 -13.44
N ALA A 12 -0.56 5.68 -12.74
CA ALA A 12 -0.92 4.38 -13.32
C ALA A 12 -1.76 4.50 -14.60
N ARG A 13 -2.69 5.46 -14.67
CA ARG A 13 -3.49 5.71 -15.88
C ARG A 13 -2.64 6.16 -17.06
N GLU A 14 -1.66 7.03 -16.84
CA GLU A 14 -0.75 7.45 -17.92
C GLU A 14 0.15 6.30 -18.38
N ILE A 15 0.69 5.51 -17.44
CA ILE A 15 1.46 4.31 -17.77
C ILE A 15 0.62 3.30 -18.57
N ALA A 16 -0.62 3.04 -18.14
CA ALA A 16 -1.54 2.11 -18.79
C ALA A 16 -1.77 2.47 -20.26
N ARG A 17 -1.90 3.77 -20.59
CA ARG A 17 -2.01 4.26 -21.97
C ARG A 17 -0.79 3.90 -22.80
N VAL A 18 0.41 4.11 -22.28
CA VAL A 18 1.68 3.83 -22.98
C VAL A 18 1.85 2.34 -23.24
N VAL A 19 1.54 1.49 -22.25
CA VAL A 19 1.67 0.03 -22.38
C VAL A 19 0.47 -0.65 -23.05
N ARG A 20 -0.50 0.14 -23.53
CA ARG A 20 -1.74 -0.35 -24.19
C ARG A 20 -2.61 -1.24 -23.30
N ALA A 21 -2.61 -0.98 -22.00
CA ALA A 21 -3.56 -1.56 -21.06
C ALA A 21 -4.87 -0.76 -21.08
N THR A 22 -5.95 -1.38 -21.55
CA THR A 22 -7.25 -0.70 -21.79
C THR A 22 -8.39 -1.30 -20.99
N ASN A 23 -8.24 -2.52 -20.48
CA ASN A 23 -9.29 -3.21 -19.74
C ASN A 23 -9.26 -2.79 -18.26
N LYS A 24 -10.18 -1.91 -17.87
CA LYS A 24 -10.28 -1.42 -16.49
C LYS A 24 -10.85 -2.49 -15.57
N LYS A 25 -10.21 -2.68 -14.43
CA LYS A 25 -10.65 -3.55 -13.34
C LYS A 25 -10.70 -2.75 -12.05
N GLU A 26 -11.24 -3.35 -11.00
CA GLU A 26 -11.20 -2.75 -9.67
C GLU A 26 -9.77 -2.76 -9.14
N GLY A 27 -9.18 -1.57 -8.99
CA GLY A 27 -7.83 -1.37 -8.44
C GLY A 27 -6.66 -1.55 -9.41
N TYR A 28 -6.90 -1.82 -10.70
CA TYR A 28 -5.85 -1.92 -11.73
C TYR A 28 -6.44 -1.83 -13.16
N ILE A 29 -5.56 -1.71 -14.16
CA ILE A 29 -5.89 -1.71 -15.59
C ILE A 29 -5.02 -2.77 -16.26
N GLU A 30 -5.61 -3.66 -17.05
CA GLU A 30 -4.87 -4.74 -17.72
C GLU A 30 -4.92 -4.63 -19.26
N GLY A 31 -3.92 -5.22 -19.91
CA GLY A 31 -3.79 -5.28 -21.37
C GLY A 31 -2.34 -5.08 -21.82
N GLY A 32 -2.05 -5.37 -23.08
CA GLY A 32 -0.70 -5.24 -23.63
C GLY A 32 0.37 -6.11 -22.94
N GLY A 33 -0.04 -7.15 -22.20
CA GLY A 33 0.87 -8.00 -21.40
C GLY A 33 1.16 -7.49 -19.99
N TYR A 34 0.51 -6.41 -19.56
CA TYR A 34 0.71 -5.77 -18.26
C TYR A 34 -0.59 -5.70 -17.44
N ALA A 35 -0.44 -5.74 -16.12
CA ALA A 35 -1.43 -5.21 -15.17
C ALA A 35 -0.82 -3.98 -14.48
N VAL A 36 -1.44 -2.81 -14.66
CA VAL A 36 -0.99 -1.54 -14.09
C VAL A 36 -1.87 -1.20 -12.89
N THR A 37 -1.29 -1.27 -11.70
CA THR A 37 -1.91 -0.97 -10.41
C THR A 37 -1.22 0.21 -9.73
N TRP A 38 -1.68 0.58 -8.55
CA TRP A 38 -1.16 1.71 -7.80
C TRP A 38 -1.29 1.50 -6.30
N ALA A 39 -0.39 2.14 -5.56
CA ALA A 39 -0.59 2.50 -4.18
C ALA A 39 -1.57 3.69 -4.09
N LEU A 40 -2.11 3.96 -2.89
CA LEU A 40 -2.89 5.18 -2.61
C LEU A 40 -2.09 6.02 -1.61
N GLY A 41 -0.86 6.37 -1.98
CA GLY A 41 0.18 6.75 -1.01
C GLY A 41 0.51 5.57 -0.09
N HIS A 42 0.75 5.84 1.19
CA HIS A 42 0.97 4.78 2.18
C HIS A 42 -0.32 3.97 2.44
N LEU A 43 -0.35 2.74 1.93
CA LEU A 43 -1.40 1.74 2.25
C LEU A 43 -1.12 1.01 3.57
N ILE A 44 0.12 1.05 4.04
CA ILE A 44 0.61 0.43 5.26
C ILE A 44 1.23 1.53 6.14
N THR A 45 0.94 1.50 7.43
CA THR A 45 1.47 2.44 8.42
C THR A 45 1.99 1.70 9.64
N ALA A 46 2.81 2.37 10.45
CA ALA A 46 3.16 1.85 11.78
C ALA A 46 1.90 1.77 12.67
N ALA A 47 1.84 0.75 13.52
CA ALA A 47 0.79 0.61 14.50
C ALA A 47 0.90 1.70 15.58
N MET A 48 -0.25 2.13 16.09
CA MET A 48 -0.34 3.08 17.19
C MET A 48 0.06 2.44 18.54
N PRO A 49 0.45 3.22 19.56
CA PRO A 49 0.79 2.73 20.89
C PRO A 49 -0.21 1.73 21.49
N GLU A 50 -1.50 1.91 21.22
CA GLU A 50 -2.58 1.04 21.70
C GLU A 50 -2.42 -0.41 21.25
N ALA A 51 -1.84 -0.64 20.06
CA ALA A 51 -1.54 -1.98 19.55
C ALA A 51 -0.45 -2.69 20.37
N TYR A 52 0.35 -1.94 21.13
CA TYR A 52 1.38 -2.44 22.04
C TYR A 52 0.90 -2.44 23.50
N GLY A 53 -0.40 -2.27 23.75
CA GLY A 53 -0.98 -2.27 25.09
C GLY A 53 -0.87 -0.94 25.85
N ILE A 54 -0.36 0.12 25.21
CA ILE A 54 -0.20 1.44 25.81
C ILE A 54 -1.49 2.23 25.58
N LYS A 55 -2.26 2.46 26.64
CA LYS A 55 -3.53 3.20 26.58
C LYS A 55 -3.37 4.59 27.18
N GLY A 56 -3.94 5.59 26.50
CA GLY A 56 -3.91 6.96 26.98
C GLY A 56 -2.51 7.58 26.93
N PHE A 57 -2.45 8.86 27.29
CA PHE A 57 -1.20 9.60 27.36
C PHE A 57 -0.73 9.66 28.82
N HIS A 58 0.35 8.95 29.11
CA HIS A 58 1.02 8.94 30.41
C HIS A 58 2.49 9.28 30.18
N LYS A 59 3.03 10.24 30.94
CA LYS A 59 4.40 10.72 30.76
C LYS A 59 5.41 9.61 31.04
N GLU A 60 5.04 8.67 31.93
CA GLU A 60 5.84 7.53 32.36
C GLU A 60 6.03 6.50 31.23
N ASN A 61 5.14 6.50 30.23
CA ASN A 61 5.24 5.62 29.07
C ASN A 61 6.19 6.18 27.98
N LEU A 62 6.75 7.38 28.18
CA LEU A 62 7.64 8.02 27.22
C LEU A 62 9.12 7.74 27.53
N PRO A 63 9.96 7.47 26.51
CA PRO A 63 9.60 7.34 25.09
C PRO A 63 8.93 5.99 24.77
N ILE A 64 7.96 6.01 23.86
CA ILE A 64 7.33 4.77 23.37
C ILE A 64 8.21 4.19 22.27
N LEU A 65 8.98 3.16 22.62
CA LEU A 65 9.88 2.47 21.69
C LEU A 65 9.54 0.98 21.68
N PRO A 66 8.69 0.52 20.74
CA PRO A 66 8.37 -0.89 20.64
C PRO A 66 9.61 -1.68 20.19
N PRO A 67 9.82 -2.91 20.70
CA PRO A 67 10.96 -3.74 20.29
C PRO A 67 10.89 -4.14 18.81
N VAL A 68 9.67 -4.21 18.26
CA VAL A 68 9.40 -4.46 16.84
C VAL A 68 8.30 -3.50 16.38
N PHE A 69 8.53 -2.80 15.28
CA PHE A 69 7.51 -1.96 14.67
C PHE A 69 6.50 -2.83 13.91
N THR A 70 5.28 -2.90 14.43
CA THR A 70 4.17 -3.59 13.77
C THR A 70 3.65 -2.73 12.62
N LEU A 71 3.60 -3.32 11.43
CA LEU A 71 3.06 -2.69 10.23
C LEU A 71 1.62 -3.16 9.98
N ILE A 72 0.69 -2.22 9.92
CA ILE A 72 -0.74 -2.47 9.75
C ILE A 72 -1.29 -1.71 8.54
N PRO A 73 -2.40 -2.14 7.93
CA PRO A 73 -3.10 -1.33 6.94
C PRO A 73 -3.39 0.06 7.48
N ARG A 74 -3.33 1.07 6.60
CA ARG A 74 -3.62 2.47 6.93
C ARG A 74 -4.89 2.55 7.77
N GLN A 75 -4.79 3.25 8.89
CA GLN A 75 -5.91 3.49 9.78
C GLN A 75 -6.55 4.85 9.49
N ILE A 76 -7.86 4.94 9.61
CA ILE A 76 -8.64 6.18 9.57
C ILE A 76 -9.36 6.39 10.89
N LYS A 77 -9.51 7.65 11.29
CA LYS A 77 -10.22 8.01 12.52
C LYS A 77 -11.70 7.68 12.36
N GLU A 78 -12.25 6.96 13.33
CA GLU A 78 -13.68 6.69 13.44
C GLU A 78 -14.13 6.92 14.88
N GLY A 79 -14.96 7.95 15.07
CA GLY A 79 -15.36 8.40 16.41
C GLY A 79 -14.15 8.72 17.29
N LYS A 80 -14.02 7.97 18.40
CA LYS A 80 -12.91 8.11 19.36
C LYS A 80 -11.74 7.16 19.09
N GLY A 81 -11.83 6.30 18.08
CA GLY A 81 -10.83 5.28 17.77
C GLY A 81 -10.32 5.38 16.34
N TYR A 82 -9.61 4.34 15.95
CA TYR A 82 -9.05 4.15 14.62
C TYR A 82 -9.47 2.77 14.11
N LYS A 83 -9.80 2.69 12.83
CA LYS A 83 -10.06 1.43 12.13
C LYS A 83 -9.29 1.36 10.84
N ALA A 84 -9.14 0.16 10.31
CA ALA A 84 -8.54 -0.03 8.99
C ALA A 84 -9.36 0.70 7.93
N ASP A 85 -8.66 1.43 7.06
CA ASP A 85 -9.23 2.04 5.88
C ASP A 85 -9.66 0.95 4.90
N ALA A 86 -10.98 0.82 4.70
CA ALA A 86 -11.55 -0.19 3.82
C ALA A 86 -11.02 -0.08 2.38
N GLY A 87 -10.78 1.13 1.88
CA GLY A 87 -10.20 1.36 0.56
C GLY A 87 -8.74 0.91 0.49
N ALA A 88 -7.97 1.16 1.54
CA ALA A 88 -6.58 0.69 1.61
C ALA A 88 -6.52 -0.85 1.67
N VAL A 89 -7.38 -1.48 2.49
CA VAL A 89 -7.47 -2.93 2.60
C VAL A 89 -7.89 -3.58 1.28
N ALA A 90 -8.88 -3.01 0.58
CA ALA A 90 -9.30 -3.50 -0.72
C ALA A 90 -8.16 -3.40 -1.76
N GLN A 91 -7.47 -2.26 -1.82
CA GLN A 91 -6.36 -2.08 -2.76
C GLN A 91 -5.18 -3.01 -2.45
N LEU A 92 -4.85 -3.24 -1.17
CA LEU A 92 -3.81 -4.20 -0.78
C LEU A 92 -4.14 -5.62 -1.26
N LYS A 93 -5.40 -6.06 -1.15
CA LYS A 93 -5.84 -7.37 -1.66
C LYS A 93 -5.69 -7.49 -3.18
N VAL A 94 -5.97 -6.40 -3.91
CA VAL A 94 -5.75 -6.34 -5.37
C VAL A 94 -4.26 -6.50 -5.68
N ILE A 95 -3.39 -5.75 -4.99
CA ILE A 95 -1.93 -5.80 -5.17
C ILE A 95 -1.41 -7.21 -4.85
N GLU A 96 -1.83 -7.81 -3.72
CA GLU A 96 -1.48 -9.18 -3.33
C GLU A 96 -1.86 -10.19 -4.40
N LYS A 97 -3.10 -10.14 -4.90
CA LYS A 97 -3.56 -11.02 -5.98
C LYS A 97 -2.69 -10.89 -7.22
N LEU A 98 -2.36 -9.66 -7.61
CA LEU A 98 -1.54 -9.39 -8.79
C LEU A 98 -0.10 -9.88 -8.61
N PHE A 99 0.51 -9.65 -7.45
CA PHE A 99 1.89 -10.05 -7.17
C PHE A 99 2.03 -11.57 -7.17
N ARG A 100 1.07 -12.31 -6.58
CA ARG A 100 1.07 -13.77 -6.60
C ARG A 100 0.93 -14.38 -8.00
N ALA A 101 0.26 -13.68 -8.92
CA ALA A 101 -0.03 -14.18 -10.26
C ALA A 101 0.95 -13.67 -11.34
N CYS A 102 1.89 -12.79 -10.99
CA CYS A 102 2.78 -12.16 -11.96
C CYS A 102 4.10 -12.90 -12.15
N GLU A 103 4.72 -12.71 -13.31
CA GLU A 103 6.07 -13.19 -13.61
C GLU A 103 7.15 -12.22 -13.14
N GLY A 104 6.77 -10.98 -12.82
CA GLY A 104 7.70 -9.93 -12.43
C GLY A 104 6.98 -8.62 -12.13
N ILE A 105 7.62 -7.85 -11.24
CA ILE A 105 7.11 -6.57 -10.75
C ILE A 105 8.00 -5.45 -11.31
N ILE A 106 7.37 -4.41 -11.83
CA ILE A 106 8.00 -3.17 -12.28
C ILE A 106 7.56 -2.08 -11.32
N VAL A 107 8.52 -1.52 -10.58
CA VAL A 107 8.27 -0.45 -9.61
C VAL A 107 8.31 0.89 -10.33
N ALA A 108 7.18 1.60 -10.34
CA ALA A 108 7.00 2.89 -10.98
C ALA A 108 6.46 3.94 -9.97
N THR A 109 6.85 3.81 -8.71
CA THR A 109 6.68 4.86 -7.68
C THR A 109 7.65 6.02 -7.93
N ASP A 110 7.47 7.13 -7.22
CA ASP A 110 8.35 8.29 -7.37
C ASP A 110 9.83 7.91 -7.12
N ALA A 111 10.74 8.48 -7.91
CA ALA A 111 12.17 8.15 -7.90
C ALA A 111 12.90 8.76 -6.69
N GLY A 112 12.55 8.28 -5.49
CA GLY A 112 13.07 8.76 -4.23
C GLY A 112 12.82 7.78 -3.07
N ARG A 113 13.31 8.16 -1.88
CA ARG A 113 13.24 7.32 -0.68
C ARG A 113 11.79 6.97 -0.28
N GLU A 114 10.89 7.93 -0.37
CA GLU A 114 9.47 7.72 -0.04
C GLU A 114 8.79 6.78 -1.03
N GLY A 115 9.07 6.91 -2.32
CA GLY A 115 8.51 6.02 -3.34
C GLY A 115 8.95 4.56 -3.12
N GLU A 116 10.25 4.35 -2.88
CA GLU A 116 10.79 3.03 -2.54
C GLU A 116 10.17 2.49 -1.23
N LEU A 117 9.99 3.33 -0.22
CA LEU A 117 9.34 2.92 1.03
C LEU A 117 7.89 2.47 0.81
N ILE A 118 7.10 3.25 0.05
CA ILE A 118 5.71 2.91 -0.27
C ILE A 118 5.63 1.55 -0.97
N PHE A 119 6.45 1.34 -1.99
CA PHE A 119 6.51 0.05 -2.68
C PHE A 119 6.90 -1.07 -1.73
N ARG A 120 8.00 -0.90 -0.99
CA ARG A 120 8.57 -1.92 -0.11
C ARG A 120 7.57 -2.37 0.95
N LEU A 121 6.82 -1.46 1.56
CA LEU A 121 5.80 -1.80 2.55
C LEU A 121 4.63 -2.57 1.92
N CYS A 122 4.20 -2.19 0.71
CA CYS A 122 3.16 -2.93 -0.01
C CYS A 122 3.64 -4.35 -0.36
N ALA A 123 4.86 -4.47 -0.89
CA ALA A 123 5.45 -5.75 -1.26
C ALA A 123 5.63 -6.68 -0.06
N HIS A 124 6.10 -6.16 1.07
CA HIS A 124 6.28 -6.94 2.31
C HIS A 124 4.97 -7.50 2.86
N LYS A 125 3.83 -6.85 2.59
CA LYS A 125 2.51 -7.34 3.03
C LYS A 125 1.82 -8.24 2.01
N ALA A 126 2.17 -8.08 0.73
CA ALA A 126 1.56 -8.78 -0.41
C ALA A 126 2.25 -10.11 -0.77
N VAL A 127 3.45 -10.36 -0.24
CA VAL A 127 4.23 -11.60 -0.38
C VAL A 127 4.30 -12.30 0.97
#